data_AF-A0A6A4HDH7-F1
#
_entry.id   AF-A0A6A4HDH7-F1
#
_cell.length_a   1.000
_cell.length_b   1.000
_cell.length_c   1.000
_cell.angle_alpha   90.00
_cell.angle_beta   90.00
_cell.angle_gamma   90.00
#
_symmetry.space_group_name_H-M   'P 1'
#
loop_
_entity.id
_entity.type
_entity.pdbx_description
1 polymer ?
#
loop_
_entity_poly.entity_id
_entity_poly.type
_entity_poly.pdbx_seq_one_letter_code
_entity_poly.pdbx_strand_id
1 'polypeptide(L)'
;MQIELNGTTEYGEVWYYFIVGAGKGSKGLAMVSLYQKPDPMLYEESYQTLWACKYSGSQNLCIVPIEKIQCNRFHLQYSLDTHFHHLTGAKTHWLARRA
;
A
#
# COMPACT_ATOMS: atom_id res chain seq x y z
N MET A 1 -0.59 -2.65 -0.37
CA MET A 1 0.70 -2.93 0.30
C MET A 1 0.44 -3.29 1.74
N GLN A 2 1.24 -4.18 2.30
CA GLN A 2 1.25 -4.47 3.74
C GLN A 2 2.23 -3.52 4.41
N ILE A 3 1.86 -2.90 5.52
CA ILE A 3 2.69 -1.93 6.25
C ILE A 3 2.71 -2.30 7.74
N GLU A 4 3.90 -2.39 8.33
CA GLU A 4 4.05 -2.60 9.77
C GLU A 4 4.03 -1.24 10.49
N LEU A 5 2.98 -1.00 11.27
CA LEU A 5 2.75 0.25 12.01
C LEU A 5 2.40 -0.06 13.46
N ASN A 6 3.10 0.54 14.42
CA ASN A 6 2.81 0.38 15.85
C ASN A 6 2.70 -1.08 16.34
N GLY A 7 3.44 -2.00 15.70
CA GLY A 7 3.38 -3.43 16.00
C GLY A 7 2.19 -4.18 15.40
N THR A 8 1.32 -3.52 14.63
CA THR A 8 0.23 -4.14 13.86
C THR A 8 0.54 -4.16 12.37
N THR A 9 -0.10 -5.10 11.67
CA THR A 9 -0.06 -5.17 10.21
C THR A 9 -1.25 -4.41 9.64
N GLU A 10 -0.97 -3.33 8.95
CA GLU A 10 -1.94 -2.50 8.25
C GLU A 10 -1.84 -2.70 6.73
N TYR A 11 -2.88 -2.30 6.01
CA TYR A 11 -2.90 -2.33 4.54
C TYR A 11 -3.18 -0.94 3.98
N GLY A 12 -2.52 -0.60 2.87
CA GLY A 12 -2.69 0.70 2.24
C GLY A 12 -2.07 0.80 0.85
N GLU A 13 -2.29 1.95 0.24
CA GLU A 13 -1.72 2.33 -1.05
C GLU A 13 -0.57 3.31 -0.82
N VAL A 14 0.59 3.05 -1.44
CA VAL A 14 1.71 4.00 -1.43
C VAL A 14 1.48 5.01 -2.56
N TRP A 15 1.43 6.29 -2.21
CA TRP A 15 1.23 7.36 -3.19
C TRP A 15 2.54 7.82 -3.82
N TYR A 16 3.56 8.03 -3.00
CA TYR A 16 4.91 8.38 -3.47
C TYR A 16 5.95 8.08 -2.40
N TYR A 17 7.19 7.88 -2.86
CA TYR A 17 8.38 7.73 -2.03
C TYR A 17 9.17 9.03 -2.03
N PHE A 18 9.82 9.34 -0.93
CA PHE A 18 10.67 10.51 -0.80
C PHE A 18 11.79 10.27 0.21
N ILE A 19 12.85 11.07 0.11
CA ILE A 19 13.99 11.00 1.01
C ILE A 19 14.02 12.28 1.85
N VAL A 20 14.23 12.13 3.15
CA VAL A 20 14.43 13.26 4.07
C VAL A 20 15.86 13.26 4.59
N GLY A 21 16.49 14.43 4.57
CA GLY A 21 17.86 14.66 5.03
C GLY A 21 18.87 14.80 3.88
N ALA A 22 20.09 15.20 4.23
CA ALA A 22 21.20 15.37 3.29
C ALA A 22 22.44 14.61 3.79
N GLY A 23 23.14 13.91 2.88
CA GLY A 23 24.37 13.18 3.19
C GLY A 23 24.14 11.81 3.86
N LYS A 24 25.09 11.38 4.70
CA LYS A 24 25.18 10.03 5.30
C LYS A 24 24.04 9.63 6.27
N GLY A 25 22.98 10.42 6.40
CA GLY A 25 21.84 10.17 7.30
C GLY A 25 20.48 10.26 6.62
N SER A 26 20.43 10.24 5.28
CA SER A 26 19.18 10.30 4.53
C SER A 26 18.27 9.12 4.86
N LYS A 27 16.99 9.39 5.14
CA LYS A 27 15.97 8.37 5.42
C LYS A 27 14.99 8.27 4.26
N GLY A 28 14.79 7.06 3.76
CA GLY A 28 13.72 6.76 2.80
C GLY A 28 12.39 6.66 3.53
N LEU A 29 11.41 7.42 3.05
CA LEU A 29 10.05 7.44 3.57
C LEU A 29 9.06 7.25 2.42
N ALA A 30 7.83 6.90 2.76
CA ALA A 30 6.72 6.86 1.81
C ALA A 30 5.48 7.51 2.40
N MET A 31 4.72 8.19 1.54
CA MET A 31 3.36 8.64 1.85
C MET A 31 2.40 7.49 1.53
N VAL A 32 1.61 7.09 2.50
CA VAL A 32 0.70 5.93 2.40
C VAL A 32 -0.71 6.33 2.78
N SER A 33 -1.68 6.00 1.93
CA SER A 33 -3.10 6.03 2.26
C SER A 33 -3.50 4.69 2.85
N LEU A 34 -3.73 4.63 4.16
CA LEU A 34 -4.17 3.42 4.85
C LEU A 34 -5.64 3.11 4.54
N TYR A 35 -5.91 1.84 4.25
CA TYR A 35 -7.26 1.33 4.08
C TYR A 35 -7.96 1.24 5.43
N GLN A 36 -9.26 1.44 5.44
CA GLN A 36 -10.06 1.21 6.65
C GLN A 36 -10.19 -0.28 6.93
N LYS A 37 -10.69 -0.61 8.13
CA LYS A 37 -11.13 -1.97 8.45
C LYS A 37 -12.15 -2.44 7.41
N PRO A 38 -12.20 -3.75 7.13
CA PRO A 38 -13.15 -4.29 6.17
C PRO A 38 -14.58 -3.99 6.61
N ASP A 39 -15.46 -3.84 5.63
CA ASP A 39 -16.90 -3.75 5.89
C ASP A 39 -17.36 -5.06 6.57
N PRO A 40 -17.89 -4.99 7.80
CA PRO A 40 -18.23 -6.18 8.56
C PRO A 40 -19.38 -6.98 7.94
N MET A 41 -20.35 -6.32 7.30
CA MET A 41 -21.46 -7.02 6.65
C MET A 41 -20.97 -7.80 5.44
N LEU A 42 -20.18 -7.18 4.56
CA LEU A 42 -19.62 -7.88 3.40
C LEU A 42 -18.69 -9.01 3.81
N TYR A 43 -17.94 -8.84 4.89
CA TYR A 43 -17.09 -9.88 5.43
C TYR A 43 -17.91 -11.07 5.95
N GLU A 44 -19.02 -10.83 6.65
CA GLU A 44 -19.91 -11.89 7.14
C GLU A 44 -20.67 -12.58 6.01
N GLU A 45 -21.29 -11.82 5.10
CA GLU A 45 -22.06 -12.35 3.97
C GLU A 45 -21.21 -13.17 2.99
N SER A 46 -19.92 -12.85 2.89
CA SER A 46 -18.96 -13.60 2.09
C SER A 46 -18.38 -14.83 2.79
N TYR A 47 -18.94 -15.25 3.92
CA TYR A 47 -18.38 -16.32 4.75
C TYR A 47 -16.90 -16.07 5.10
N GLN A 48 -16.57 -14.83 5.44
CA GLN A 48 -15.23 -14.39 5.83
C GLN A 48 -14.17 -14.50 4.72
N THR A 49 -14.59 -14.54 3.45
CA THR A 49 -13.68 -14.66 2.31
C THR A 49 -13.36 -13.34 1.63
N LEU A 50 -14.24 -12.34 1.73
CA LEU A 50 -14.09 -11.05 1.06
C LEU A 50 -13.63 -9.97 2.04
N TRP A 51 -12.37 -9.53 1.92
CA TRP A 51 -11.82 -8.41 2.68
C TRP A 51 -11.99 -7.09 1.91
N ALA A 52 -13.21 -6.55 1.91
CA ALA A 52 -13.52 -5.30 1.22
C ALA A 52 -13.33 -4.09 2.15
N CYS A 53 -12.27 -3.31 1.92
CA CYS A 53 -11.99 -2.08 2.67
C CYS A 53 -12.47 -0.85 1.91
N LYS A 54 -12.99 0.15 2.63
CA LYS A 54 -13.27 1.45 2.05
C LYS A 54 -11.98 2.22 1.77
N TYR A 55 -11.79 2.62 0.52
CA TYR A 55 -10.71 3.53 0.14
C TYR A 55 -11.04 4.94 0.65
N SER A 56 -10.20 5.46 1.53
CA SER A 56 -10.41 6.78 2.16
C SER A 56 -9.58 7.90 1.52
N GLY A 57 -8.79 7.59 0.48
CA GLY A 57 -7.95 8.56 -0.22
C GLY A 57 -7.08 9.37 0.75
N SER A 58 -7.19 10.70 0.68
CA SER A 58 -6.39 11.60 1.52
C SER A 58 -6.79 11.64 3.01
N GLN A 59 -7.88 10.98 3.41
CA GLN A 59 -8.40 11.08 4.78
C GLN A 59 -7.63 10.22 5.79
N ASN A 60 -6.77 9.30 5.32
CA ASN A 60 -6.01 8.41 6.19
C ASN A 60 -4.55 8.28 5.73
N LEU A 61 -3.91 9.44 5.54
CA LEU A 61 -2.52 9.53 5.09
C LEU A 61 -1.56 9.41 6.27
N CYS A 62 -0.53 8.59 6.12
CA CYS A 62 0.58 8.50 7.05
C CYS A 62 1.91 8.45 6.30
N ILE A 63 2.97 8.88 6.98
CA ILE A 63 4.34 8.76 6.50
C ILE A 63 4.96 7.57 7.22
N VAL A 64 5.50 6.63 6.46
CA VAL A 64 6.16 5.44 7.01
C VAL A 64 7.57 5.27 6.46
N PRO A 65 8.51 4.74 7.26
CA PRO A 65 9.80 4.33 6.75
C PRO A 65 9.64 3.23 5.70
N ILE A 66 10.45 3.26 4.64
CA ILE A 66 10.35 2.29 3.53
C ILE A 66 10.58 0.85 4.02
N GLU A 67 11.41 0.66 5.04
CA GLU A 67 11.70 -0.63 5.68
C GLU A 67 10.48 -1.26 6.36
N LYS A 68 9.42 -0.47 6.61
CA LYS A 68 8.16 -0.94 7.17
C LYS A 68 7.15 -1.39 6.11
N ILE A 69 7.46 -1.22 4.83
CA ILE A 69 6.55 -1.57 3.72
C ILE A 69 6.95 -2.94 3.16
N GLN A 70 6.01 -3.86 3.21
CA GLN A 70 6.12 -5.16 2.58
C GLN A 70 5.34 -5.16 1.27
N CYS A 71 6.08 -5.10 0.16
CA CYS A 71 5.54 -5.43 -1.14
C CYS A 71 5.48 -6.95 -1.25
N ASN A 72 4.30 -7.53 -1.09
CA ASN A 72 4.08 -8.90 -1.50
C ASN A 72 4.30 -8.94 -3.01
N ARG A 73 5.47 -9.44 -3.45
CA ARG A 73 5.76 -9.70 -4.86
C ARG A 73 4.68 -10.64 -5.39
N PHE A 74 3.66 -10.10 -6.05
CA PHE A 74 3.10 -10.83 -7.18
C PHE A 74 4.23 -10.87 -8.21
N HIS A 75 4.79 -12.05 -8.43
CA HIS A 75 5.80 -12.29 -9.46
C HIS A 75 5.13 -12.12 -10.83
N LEU A 76 4.90 -10.88 -11.23
CA LEU A 76 4.72 -10.52 -12.62
C LEU A 76 6.11 -10.16 -13.13
N GLN A 77 6.72 -11.13 -13.81
CA GLN A 77 7.95 -10.95 -14.57
C GLN A 77 7.69 -9.89 -15.65
N TYR A 78 7.91 -8.62 -15.34
CA TYR A 78 8.05 -7.58 -16.35
C TYR A 78 9.53 -7.21 -16.45
N SER A 79 10.09 -7.47 -17.63
CA SER A 79 11.40 -6.99 -18.04
C SER A 79 11.43 -5.47 -17.89
N LEU A 80 12.27 -4.96 -16.99
CA LEU A 80 12.51 -3.54 -16.84
C LEU A 80 13.55 -3.11 -17.88
N ASP A 81 13.07 -2.85 -19.09
CA ASP A 81 13.71 -1.90 -19.98
C ASP A 81 12.76 -0.72 -20.17
N THR A 82 13.33 0.48 -20.13
CA THR A 82 12.80 1.75 -20.65
C THR A 82 12.22 2.74 -19.62
N HIS A 83 13.04 3.75 -19.32
CA HIS A 83 12.74 5.17 -19.07
C HIS A 83 11.43 5.56 -18.36
N PHE A 84 11.60 6.16 -17.17
CA PHE A 84 10.59 6.92 -16.45
C PHE A 84 10.06 8.09 -17.30
N HIS A 85 8.85 7.92 -17.84
CA HIS A 85 7.97 9.03 -18.19
C HIS A 85 6.62 8.85 -17.51
N HIS A 86 6.32 9.83 -16.64
CA HIS A 86 5.00 10.36 -16.27
C HIS A 86 3.79 9.45 -16.59
N LEU A 87 3.29 8.71 -15.60
CA LEU A 87 1.94 8.13 -15.66
C LEU A 87 1.17 8.43 -14.37
N THR A 88 0.36 9.47 -14.47
CA THR A 88 -0.80 9.77 -13.64
C THR A 88 -1.91 8.75 -13.90
N GLY A 89 -2.48 8.18 -12.84
CA GLY A 89 -3.92 7.86 -12.83
C GLY A 89 -4.39 6.45 -13.17
N ALA A 90 -3.71 5.38 -12.75
CA ALA A 90 -4.31 4.05 -12.77
C ALA A 90 -4.83 3.67 -11.36
N LYS A 91 -6.16 3.79 -11.15
CA LYS A 91 -6.84 3.23 -9.97
C LYS A 91 -6.82 1.71 -10.05
N THR A 92 -5.90 1.08 -9.32
CA THR A 92 -5.84 -0.39 -9.23
C THR A 92 -6.71 -0.85 -8.07
N HIS A 93 -7.90 -1.39 -8.38
CA HIS A 93 -8.70 -2.14 -7.40
C HIS A 93 -8.01 -3.47 -7.10
N TRP A 94 -7.57 -3.66 -5.86
CA TRP A 94 -6.97 -4.92 -5.41
C TRP A 94 -8.04 -5.83 -4.81
N LEU A 95 -8.35 -6.93 -5.51
CA LEU A 95 -9.09 -8.06 -4.95
C LEU A 95 -8.08 -9.07 -4.40
N ALA A 96 -7.86 -9.07 -3.09
CA ALA A 96 -7.07 -10.09 -2.44
C ALA A 96 -7.94 -11.32 -2.17
N ARG A 97 -7.73 -12.42 -2.90
CA ARG A 97 -8.18 -13.76 -2.50
C ARG A 97 -7.09 -14.41 -1.65
N ARG A 98 -7.47 -14.97 -0.50
CA ARG A 98 -6.59 -15.87 0.24
C ARG A 98 -6.80 -17.29 -0.27
N ALA A 99 -5.69 -18.01 -0.48
CA ALA A 99 -5.66 -19.45 -0.67
C ALA A 99 -5.78 -20.17 0.69
#